data_AF-A0A356QFU9-F1
#
_entry.id   AF-A0A356QFU9-F1
#
_cell.length_a   1.000
_cell.length_b   1.000
_cell.length_c   1.000
_cell.angle_alpha   90.00
_cell.angle_beta   90.00
_cell.angle_gamma   90.00
#
_symmetry.space_group_name_H-M   'P 1'
#
loop_
_entity.id
_entity.type
_entity.pdbx_description
1 polymer ?
#
loop_
_entity_poly.entity_id
_entity_poly.type
_entity_poly.pdbx_seq_one_letter_code
_entity_poly.pdbx_strand_id
1 'polypeptide(L)' 'MRDTTLDDIIEAALLAAGEPLPVERLETLFLADECPSRKALREALSRLALRHDNGALELVETA' A
#
# COMPACT_ATOMS: atom_id res chain seq x y z
N MET A 1 -4.43 -2.48 -18.20
CA MET A 1 -5.03 -1.44 -17.33
C MET A 1 -4.07 -1.29 -16.18
N ARG A 2 -3.63 -0.06 -15.87
CA ARG A 2 -2.48 0.18 -15.00
C ARG A 2 -2.78 -0.36 -13.59
N ASP A 3 -1.81 -1.01 -12.96
CA ASP A 3 -1.82 -1.44 -11.54
C ASP A 3 -2.00 -0.29 -10.53
N THR A 4 -2.27 0.93 -11.03
CA THR A 4 -2.57 2.15 -10.29
C THR A 4 -3.66 1.96 -9.24
N THR A 5 -4.65 1.08 -9.47
CA THR A 5 -5.72 0.87 -8.48
C THR A 5 -5.21 0.26 -7.18
N LEU A 6 -4.24 -0.65 -7.22
CA LEU A 6 -3.74 -1.28 -6.00
C LEU A 6 -2.89 -0.29 -5.19
N ASP A 7 -1.98 0.40 -5.87
CA ASP A 7 -1.13 1.42 -5.26
C ASP A 7 -2.01 2.51 -4.60
N ASP A 8 -3.05 3.00 -5.30
CA ASP A 8 -3.92 4.06 -4.81
C ASP A 8 -4.80 3.60 -3.62
N ILE A 9 -5.28 2.34 -3.62
CA ILE A 9 -6.04 1.79 -2.48
C ILE A 9 -5.15 1.72 -1.23
N ILE A 10 -3.93 1.20 -1.38
CA ILE A 10 -2.97 1.08 -0.26
C ILE A 10 -2.58 2.47 0.24
N GLU A 11 -2.28 3.40 -0.66
CA GLU A 11 -1.94 4.78 -0.33
C GLU A 11 -3.08 5.48 0.43
N ALA A 12 -4.31 5.38 -0.08
CA ALA A 12 -5.47 5.96 0.59
C ALA A 12 -5.70 5.37 1.99
N ALA A 13 -5.49 4.06 2.15
CA ALA A 13 -5.64 3.40 3.45
C ALA A 13 -4.58 3.85 4.46
N LEU A 14 -3.31 3.96 4.04
CA LEU A 14 -2.23 4.44 4.89
C LEU A 14 -2.46 5.90 5.32
N LEU A 15 -2.86 6.75 4.37
CA LEU A 15 -3.19 8.15 4.65
C LEU A 15 -4.39 8.29 5.60
N ALA A 16 -5.42 7.46 5.42
CA ALA A 16 -6.61 7.49 6.27
C ALA A 16 -6.35 6.95 7.68
N ALA A 17 -5.49 5.93 7.82
CA ALA A 17 -5.13 5.38 9.13
C ALA A 17 -4.33 6.38 9.96
N GLY A 18 -3.41 7.12 9.34
CA GLY A 18 -2.55 8.08 10.06
C GLY A 18 -1.59 7.41 11.05
N GLU A 19 -1.43 6.10 10.97
CA GLU A 19 -0.60 5.27 11.83
C GLU A 19 -0.01 4.09 11.02
N PRO A 20 1.06 3.45 11.50
CA PRO A 20 1.64 2.27 10.83
C PRO A 20 0.62 1.15 10.67
N LEU A 21 0.48 0.62 9.45
CA LEU A 21 -0.38 -0.52 9.14
C LEU A 21 0.45 -1.76 8.79
N PRO A 22 0.20 -2.90 9.45
CA PRO A 22 0.82 -4.17 9.06
C PRO A 22 0.19 -4.72 7.78
N VAL A 23 0.94 -5.53 7.04
CA VAL A 23 0.51 -6.08 5.73
C VAL A 23 -0.77 -6.91 5.87
N GLU A 24 -0.92 -7.63 6.98
CA GLU A 24 -2.11 -8.42 7.30
C GLU A 24 -3.37 -7.54 7.41
N ARG A 25 -3.24 -6.28 7.85
CA ARG A 25 -4.38 -5.34 7.86
C ARG A 25 -4.70 -4.82 6.47
N LEU A 26 -3.71 -4.65 5.60
CA LEU A 26 -3.95 -4.30 4.20
C LEU A 26 -4.72 -5.40 3.46
N GLU A 27 -4.45 -6.68 3.75
CA GLU A 27 -5.21 -7.81 3.19
C GLU A 27 -6.71 -7.71 3.50
N THR A 28 -7.09 -7.09 4.64
CA THR A 28 -8.51 -6.91 5.03
C THR A 28 -9.24 -5.81 4.26
N LEU A 29 -8.55 -5.01 3.45
CA LEU A 29 -9.16 -3.98 2.59
C LEU A 29 -9.84 -4.57 1.35
N PHE A 30 -9.56 -5.84 1.04
CA PHE A 30 -10.00 -6.50 -0.18
C PHE A 30 -10.98 -7.63 0.13
N LEU A 31 -11.88 -7.91 -0.81
CA LEU A 31 -12.72 -9.11 -0.75
C LEU A 31 -11.86 -10.36 -1.00
N ALA A 32 -12.28 -11.52 -0.48
CA ALA A 32 -11.48 -12.75 -0.54
C ALA A 32 -11.03 -13.13 -1.97
N ASP A 33 -11.93 -13.00 -2.95
CA ASP A 33 -11.65 -13.33 -4.36
C ASP A 33 -10.85 -12.25 -5.10
N GLU A 34 -10.76 -11.05 -4.52
CA GLU A 34 -10.06 -9.88 -5.09
C GLU A 34 -8.78 -9.54 -4.31
N CYS A 35 -8.46 -10.32 -3.27
CA CYS A 35 -7.35 -10.04 -2.39
C CYS A 35 -6.03 -10.30 -3.12
N PRO A 36 -5.19 -9.26 -3.29
CA PRO A 36 -3.90 -9.41 -3.93
C PRO A 36 -2.98 -10.30 -3.08
N SER A 37 -2.07 -11.01 -3.74
CA SER A 37 -1.04 -11.78 -3.01
C SER A 37 -0.19 -10.87 -2.13
N ARG A 38 0.33 -11.40 -1.01
CA ARG A 38 1.27 -10.68 -0.14
C ARG A 38 2.49 -10.11 -0.88
N LYS A 39 2.94 -10.81 -1.94
CA LYS A 39 4.01 -10.33 -2.82
C LYS A 39 3.58 -9.07 -3.59
N ALA A 40 2.39 -9.07 -4.18
CA ALA A 40 1.86 -7.92 -4.90
C ALA A 40 1.65 -6.71 -3.98
N LEU A 41 1.18 -6.92 -2.74
CA LEU A 41 1.09 -5.87 -1.72
C LEU A 41 2.46 -5.25 -1.42
N ARG A 42 3.49 -6.07 -1.21
CA ARG A 42 4.85 -5.57 -0.98
C ARG A 42 5.42 -4.82 -2.19
N GLU A 43 5.20 -5.33 -3.39
CA GLU A 43 5.63 -4.64 -4.62
C GLU A 43 4.94 -3.29 -4.78
N ALA A 44 3.65 -3.18 -4.42
CA ALA A 44 2.92 -1.91 -4.42
C ALA A 44 3.49 -0.92 -3.39
N LEU A 45 3.79 -1.38 -2.17
CA LEU A 45 4.46 -0.56 -1.15
C LEU A 45 5.83 -0.06 -1.65
N SER A 46 6.64 -0.91 -2.27
CA SER A 46 7.93 -0.49 -2.84
C SER A 46 7.76 0.56 -3.95
N ARG A 47 6.75 0.42 -4.82
CA ARG A 47 6.44 1.42 -5.85
C ARG A 47 5.99 2.74 -5.25
N LEU A 48 5.16 2.71 -4.20
CA LEU A 48 4.72 3.90 -3.48
C LEU A 48 5.90 4.62 -2.82
N ALA A 49 6.81 3.89 -2.18
CA ALA A 49 8.02 4.46 -1.60
C ALA A 49 8.86 5.20 -2.66
N LEU A 50 9.11 4.57 -3.82
CA LEU A 50 9.82 5.21 -4.93
C LEU A 50 9.08 6.43 -5.49
N ARG A 51 7.75 6.41 -5.53
CA ARG A 51 6.92 7.52 -6.03
C ARG A 51 7.04 8.75 -5.12
N HIS A 52 7.12 8.51 -3.82
CA HIS A 52 7.16 9.54 -2.78
C HIS A 52 8.56 10.08 -2.48
N ASP A 53 9.62 9.40 -2.95
CA ASP A 53 11.01 9.81 -2.76
C ASP A 53 11.35 11.23 -3.27
N ASN A 54 10.54 11.77 -4.20
CA ASN A 54 10.67 13.14 -4.73
C ASN A 54 9.48 14.05 -4.36
N GLY A 55 8.65 13.63 -3.40
CA GLY A 55 7.41 14.28 -2.99
C GLY A 55 7.50 14.97 -1.63
N ALA A 56 6.32 15.37 -1.12
CA ALA A 56 6.18 15.93 0.24
C ALA A 56 5.84 14.85 1.30
N LEU A 57 5.65 13.61 0.88
CA LEU A 57 5.36 12.46 1.72
C LEU A 57 6.49 11.45 1.55
N GLU A 58 6.68 10.58 2.54
CA GLU A 58 7.56 9.43 2.47
C GLU A 58 6.84 8.20 3.02
N LEU A 59 7.19 7.01 2.50
CA LEU A 59 6.71 5.74 3.03
C LEU A 59 7.86 5.03 3.74
N VAL A 60 7.69 4.77 5.03
CA VAL A 60 8.72 4.16 5.89
C VAL A 60 8.18 2.88 6.51
N GLU A 61 8.98 1.81 6.46
CA GLU A 61 8.69 0.57 7.18
C GLU A 61 9.23 0.68 8.62
N THR A 62 8.37 0.42 9.61
CA THR A 62 8.68 0.52 11.04
C THR A 62 8.60 -0.84 11.72
N ALA A 63 9.49 -1.10 12.68
CA ALA A 63 9.63 -2.38 13.40
C ALA A 63 8.62 -2.58 14.54
#